data_AF-A0A3S1S4L3-F1
#
_entry.id   AF-A0A3S1S4L3-F1
#
_cell.length_a   1.000
_cell.length_b   1.000
_cell.length_c   1.000
_cell.angle_alpha   90.00
_cell.angle_beta   90.00
_cell.angle_gamma   90.00
#
_symmetry.space_group_name_H-M   'P 1'
#
loop_
_entity.id
_entity.type
_entity.pdbx_description
1 polymer ?
#
loop_
_entity_poly.entity_id
_entity_poly.type
_entity_poly.pdbx_seq_one_letter_code
_entity_poly.pdbx_strand_id
1 'polypeptide(L)'
;MLETIGLWLAANFDLPLAEPPALVSVPASKLTTMRYGAGSTVSSQEVIAVYDEGRNTIFFTAGWTGRNPAELSVLVHEMVHHLQSAAEMRFACPGEREALAYRAQDAWLRLFGTDLKSTFGIDAATLLVATVCTH
;
A
#
# COMPACT_ATOMS: atom_id res chain seq x y z
N MET A 1 14.30 -5.18 -7.56
CA MET A 1 12.92 -5.47 -7.07
C MET A 1 12.07 -4.20 -7.06
N LEU A 2 12.43 -3.15 -6.32
CA LEU A 2 11.67 -1.89 -6.31
C LEU A 2 11.56 -1.24 -7.68
N GLU A 3 12.65 -1.17 -8.44
CA GLU A 3 12.65 -0.66 -9.81
C GLU A 3 11.73 -1.48 -10.72
N THR A 4 11.73 -2.81 -10.58
CA THR A 4 10.85 -3.70 -11.36
C THR A 4 9.38 -3.44 -11.06
N ILE A 5 9.04 -3.25 -9.77
CA ILE A 5 7.68 -2.88 -9.36
C ILE A 5 7.32 -1.49 -9.87
N GLY A 6 8.23 -0.52 -9.76
CA GLY A 6 8.04 0.84 -10.27
C GLY A 6 7.79 0.86 -11.79
N LEU A 7 8.59 0.12 -12.56
CA LEU A 7 8.40 -0.04 -14.01
C LEU A 7 7.07 -0.71 -14.35
N TRP A 8 6.68 -1.75 -13.60
CA TRP A 8 5.41 -2.42 -13.79
C TRP A 8 4.23 -1.47 -13.49
N LEU A 9 4.32 -0.68 -12.42
CA LEU A 9 3.32 0.34 -12.08
C LEU A 9 3.21 1.42 -13.16
N ALA A 10 4.34 1.95 -13.63
CA ALA A 10 4.36 2.94 -14.68
C ALA A 10 3.74 2.43 -15.99
N ALA A 11 4.04 1.19 -16.37
CA ALA A 11 3.53 0.59 -17.60
C ALA A 11 2.02 0.27 -17.56
N ASN A 12 1.43 0.05 -16.38
CA ASN A 12 0.06 -0.45 -16.25
C ASN A 12 -0.93 0.52 -15.58
N PHE A 13 -0.45 1.55 -14.89
CA PHE A 13 -1.28 2.42 -14.03
C PHE A 13 -1.02 3.92 -14.22
N ASP A 14 -0.27 4.31 -15.26
CA ASP A 14 0.02 5.72 -15.59
C ASP A 14 0.66 6.52 -14.44
N LEU A 15 1.46 5.83 -13.62
CA LEU A 15 2.24 6.43 -12.55
C LEU A 15 3.63 6.81 -13.07
N PRO A 16 4.14 8.01 -12.75
CA PRO A 16 5.50 8.36 -13.15
C PRO A 16 6.52 7.52 -12.38
N LEU A 17 7.71 7.37 -12.96
CA LEU A 17 8.85 6.80 -12.25
C LEU A 17 9.44 7.83 -11.29
N ALA A 18 9.94 7.35 -10.15
CA ALA A 18 10.65 8.14 -9.16
C ALA A 18 11.83 7.32 -8.59
N GLU A 19 12.71 8.00 -7.86
CA GLU A 19 13.78 7.34 -7.11
C GLU A 19 13.18 6.37 -6.08
N PRO A 20 13.69 5.12 -5.96
CA PRO A 20 13.11 4.13 -5.06
C PRO A 20 13.07 4.59 -3.59
N PRO A 21 11.98 4.30 -2.85
CA PRO A 21 11.90 4.63 -1.43
C PRO A 21 12.79 3.69 -0.60
N ALA A 22 13.17 4.13 0.60
CA ALA A 22 13.80 3.25 1.58
C ALA A 22 12.78 2.23 2.12
N LEU A 23 13.24 1.03 2.49
CA LEU A 23 12.41 0.02 3.16
C LEU A 23 12.93 -0.20 4.58
N VAL A 24 12.05 -0.12 5.58
CA VAL A 24 12.43 -0.23 6.99
C VAL A 24 11.47 -1.13 7.77
N SER A 25 11.99 -2.10 8.51
CA SER A 25 11.20 -2.92 9.42
C SER A 25 11.06 -2.27 10.80
N VAL A 26 9.84 -2.29 11.35
CA VAL A 26 9.52 -1.75 12.67
C VAL A 26 8.54 -2.67 13.42
N PRO A 27 8.41 -2.53 14.76
CA PRO A 27 7.36 -3.23 15.50
C PRO A 27 5.96 -2.84 15.01
N ALA A 28 5.02 -3.79 15.01
CA ALA A 28 3.65 -3.58 14.55
C ALA A 28 2.95 -2.40 15.25
N SER A 29 3.17 -2.23 16.56
CA SER A 29 2.62 -1.10 17.34
C SER A 29 3.06 0.27 16.80
N LYS A 30 4.26 0.36 16.24
CA LYS A 30 4.76 1.60 15.60
C LYS A 30 3.99 1.89 14.32
N LEU A 31 3.70 0.88 13.49
CA LEU A 31 2.90 1.08 12.28
C LEU A 31 1.48 1.52 12.57
N THR A 32 0.82 0.93 13.58
CA THR A 32 -0.52 1.35 14.01
C THR A 32 -0.53 2.81 14.42
N THR A 33 0.50 3.23 15.17
CA THR A 33 0.65 4.64 15.58
C THR A 33 0.90 5.54 14.38
N MET A 34 1.66 5.09 13.38
CA MET A 34 1.90 5.84 12.14
C MET A 34 0.63 5.98 11.28
N ARG A 35 -0.20 4.94 11.19
CA ARG A 35 -1.43 4.94 10.37
C ARG A 35 -2.60 5.67 11.04
N TYR A 36 -2.79 5.48 12.34
CA TYR A 36 -3.99 5.93 13.06
C TYR A 36 -3.72 6.94 14.19
N GLY A 37 -2.46 7.27 14.45
CA GLY A 37 -2.08 8.13 15.57
C GLY A 37 -1.96 7.38 16.90
N ALA A 38 -1.45 8.09 17.92
CA ALA A 38 -1.30 7.56 19.27
C ALA A 38 -2.67 7.34 19.92
N GLY A 39 -2.84 6.20 20.60
CA GLY A 39 -4.08 5.87 21.32
C GLY A 39 -5.16 5.19 20.46
N SER A 40 -4.86 4.82 19.21
CA SER A 40 -5.75 3.99 18.40
C SER A 40 -6.02 2.64 19.07
N THR A 41 -7.29 2.22 19.06
CA THR A 41 -7.74 0.90 19.53
C THR A 41 -7.73 -0.15 18.42
N VAL A 42 -7.35 0.24 17.19
CA VAL A 42 -7.24 -0.69 16.06
C VAL A 42 -6.14 -1.71 16.34
N SER A 43 -6.42 -2.98 16.04
CA SER A 43 -5.47 -4.07 16.28
C SER A 43 -4.17 -3.83 15.53
N SER A 44 -3.04 -3.95 16.24
CA SER A 44 -1.73 -3.75 15.61
C SER A 44 -1.38 -4.79 14.55
N GLN A 45 -2.08 -5.92 14.53
CA GLN A 45 -1.88 -6.98 13.54
C GLN A 45 -2.53 -6.65 12.18
N GLU A 46 -3.38 -5.63 12.10
CA GLU A 46 -4.08 -5.26 10.86
C GLU A 46 -3.25 -4.36 9.94
N VAL A 47 -2.20 -3.70 10.46
CA VAL A 47 -1.34 -2.81 9.66
C VAL A 47 -0.02 -3.50 9.34
N ILE A 48 0.12 -3.94 8.09
CA ILE A 48 1.31 -4.67 7.62
C ILE A 48 2.40 -3.72 7.09
N ALA A 49 1.99 -2.61 6.47
CA ALA A 49 2.89 -1.62 5.92
C ALA A 49 2.29 -0.21 5.96
N VAL A 50 3.15 0.81 5.89
CA VAL A 50 2.76 2.23 5.73
C VAL A 50 3.86 2.95 4.94
N TYR A 51 3.48 3.66 3.88
CA TYR A 51 4.31 4.68 3.25
C TYR A 51 4.29 5.99 4.03
N ASP A 52 5.47 6.52 4.35
CA ASP A 52 5.69 7.83 4.96
C ASP A 52 6.29 8.80 3.94
N GLU A 53 5.47 9.76 3.51
CA GLU A 53 5.85 10.78 2.52
C GLU A 53 7.00 11.66 3.00
N GLY A 54 7.00 12.08 4.27
CA GLY A 54 8.04 12.97 4.79
C GLY A 54 9.45 12.37 4.79
N ARG A 55 9.56 11.04 4.75
CA ARG A 55 10.85 10.31 4.74
C ARG A 55 11.10 9.54 3.45
N ASN A 56 10.19 9.55 2.49
CA ASN A 56 10.23 8.67 1.31
C ASN A 56 10.55 7.22 1.69
N THR A 57 9.87 6.70 2.71
CA THR A 57 10.17 5.40 3.32
C THR A 57 8.91 4.56 3.43
N ILE A 58 8.99 3.30 3.00
CA ILE A 58 7.97 2.29 3.26
C ILE A 58 8.38 1.51 4.50
N PHE A 59 7.53 1.53 5.52
CA PHE A 59 7.73 0.80 6.76
C PHE A 59 6.92 -0.50 6.74
N PHE A 60 7.51 -1.60 7.23
CA PHE A 60 6.86 -2.91 7.34
C PHE A 60 6.92 -3.45 8.77
N THR A 61 6.02 -4.37 9.13
CA THR A 61 6.12 -5.10 10.41
C THR A 61 7.37 -5.97 10.42
N ALA A 62 7.92 -6.23 11.61
CA ALA A 62 9.13 -7.03 11.82
C ALA A 62 9.09 -8.50 11.33
N GLY A 63 7.99 -8.97 10.74
CA GLY A 63 7.88 -10.30 10.12
C GLY A 63 7.76 -10.31 8.60
N TRP A 64 7.64 -9.15 7.96
CA TRP A 64 7.46 -9.07 6.50
C TRP A 64 8.75 -9.45 5.77
N THR A 65 8.66 -10.38 4.82
CA THR A 65 9.84 -10.87 4.08
C THR A 65 9.87 -10.47 2.61
N GLY A 66 8.73 -10.09 2.04
CA GLY A 66 8.61 -9.75 0.62
C GLY A 66 8.87 -10.93 -0.31
N ARG A 67 8.65 -12.18 0.15
CA ARG A 67 9.05 -13.38 -0.60
C ARG A 67 7.91 -14.08 -1.32
N ASN A 68 6.67 -13.79 -0.96
CA ASN A 68 5.50 -14.39 -1.58
C ASN A 68 4.63 -13.33 -2.29
N PRO A 69 3.76 -13.74 -3.23
CA PRO A 69 2.91 -12.80 -3.98
C PRO A 69 2.06 -11.89 -3.10
N ALA A 70 1.54 -12.39 -1.97
CA ALA A 70 0.74 -11.60 -1.04
C ALA A 70 1.57 -10.48 -0.40
N GLU A 71 2.75 -10.80 0.15
CA GLU A 71 3.66 -9.80 0.73
C GLU A 71 4.14 -8.77 -0.29
N LEU A 72 4.48 -9.22 -1.51
CA LEU A 72 4.87 -8.32 -2.59
C LEU A 72 3.72 -7.42 -3.05
N SER A 73 2.47 -7.91 -3.02
CA SER A 73 1.30 -7.09 -3.35
C SER A 73 1.12 -5.92 -2.37
N VAL A 74 1.48 -6.10 -1.09
CA VAL A 74 1.50 -5.00 -0.10
C VAL A 74 2.58 -3.98 -0.46
N LEU A 75 3.77 -4.42 -0.89
CA LEU A 75 4.79 -3.50 -1.38
C LEU A 75 4.34 -2.75 -2.65
N VAL A 76 3.63 -3.41 -3.57
CA VAL A 76 3.02 -2.77 -4.75
C VAL A 76 2.05 -1.67 -4.31
N HIS A 77 1.20 -1.93 -3.33
CA HIS A 77 0.28 -0.94 -2.76
C HIS A 77 1.03 0.29 -2.23
N GLU A 78 2.03 0.10 -1.38
CA GLU A 78 2.80 1.22 -0.81
C GLU A 78 3.66 1.94 -1.86
N MET A 79 4.11 1.25 -2.91
CA MET A 79 4.81 1.87 -4.03
C MET A 79 3.87 2.78 -4.84
N VAL A 80 2.58 2.45 -4.98
CA VAL A 80 1.62 3.38 -5.59
C VAL A 80 1.55 4.67 -4.80
N HIS A 81 1.46 4.59 -3.48
CA HIS A 81 1.48 5.76 -2.60
C HIS A 81 2.74 6.60 -2.71
N HIS A 82 3.89 5.95 -2.85
CA HIS A 82 5.16 6.62 -3.10
C HIS A 82 5.15 7.39 -4.43
N LEU A 83 4.74 6.74 -5.53
CA LEU A 83 4.71 7.39 -6.85
C LEU A 83 3.65 8.49 -6.94
N GLN A 84 2.49 8.32 -6.30
CA GLN A 84 1.48 9.37 -6.17
C GLN A 84 2.03 10.61 -5.46
N SER A 85 2.79 10.42 -4.38
CA SER A 85 3.42 11.51 -3.62
C SER A 85 4.55 12.18 -4.41
N ALA A 86 5.42 11.40 -5.05
CA ALA A 86 6.50 11.92 -5.90
C ALA A 86 5.98 12.73 -7.10
N ALA A 87 4.77 12.41 -7.57
CA ALA A 87 4.06 13.13 -8.62
C ALA A 87 3.25 14.33 -8.12
N GLU A 88 3.29 14.61 -6.82
CA GLU A 88 2.51 15.66 -6.15
C GLU A 88 0.99 15.56 -6.43
N MET A 89 0.49 14.34 -6.64
CA MET A 89 -0.93 14.11 -6.94
C MET A 89 -1.81 14.58 -5.80
N ARG A 90 -2.95 15.18 -6.15
CA ARG A 90 -3.93 15.68 -5.19
C ARG A 90 -5.20 14.84 -5.28
N PHE A 91 -5.73 14.52 -4.11
CA PHE A 91 -6.95 13.74 -3.93
C PHE A 91 -7.91 14.55 -3.06
N ALA A 92 -9.21 14.43 -3.32
CA ALA A 92 -10.27 15.06 -2.54
C ALA A 92 -10.34 14.51 -1.11
N CYS A 93 -9.93 13.25 -0.91
CA CYS A 93 -9.93 12.59 0.38
C CYS A 93 -8.91 11.43 0.42
N PRO A 94 -8.62 10.87 1.62
CA PRO A 94 -7.80 9.67 1.73
C PRO A 94 -8.33 8.47 0.94
N GLY A 95 -9.65 8.24 0.92
CA GLY A 95 -10.25 7.10 0.20
C GLY A 95 -9.96 7.12 -1.31
N GLU A 96 -10.08 8.29 -1.95
CA GLU A 96 -9.79 8.41 -3.39
C GLU A 96 -8.35 8.03 -3.72
N ARG A 97 -7.40 8.40 -2.84
CA ARG A 97 -5.98 8.04 -2.97
C ARG A 97 -5.75 6.52 -2.94
N GLU A 98 -6.52 5.80 -2.12
CA GLU A 98 -6.41 4.34 -1.93
C GLU A 98 -6.93 3.54 -3.14
N ALA A 99 -7.82 4.12 -3.94
CA ALA A 99 -8.47 3.42 -5.05
C ALA A 99 -7.49 2.84 -6.08
N LEU A 100 -6.44 3.59 -6.43
CA LEU A 100 -5.42 3.10 -7.36
C LEU A 100 -4.51 2.06 -6.71
N ALA A 101 -4.17 2.23 -5.43
CA ALA A 101 -3.29 1.32 -4.71
C ALA A 101 -3.91 -0.08 -4.58
N TYR A 102 -5.19 -0.17 -4.21
CA TYR A 102 -5.90 -1.45 -4.19
C TYR A 102 -6.09 -2.06 -5.58
N ARG A 103 -6.31 -1.24 -6.63
CA ARG A 103 -6.42 -1.73 -8.00
C ARG A 103 -5.12 -2.38 -8.47
N ALA A 104 -3.99 -1.72 -8.21
CA ALA A 104 -2.66 -2.25 -8.54
C ALA A 104 -2.34 -3.51 -7.73
N GLN A 105 -2.70 -3.51 -6.44
CA GLN A 105 -2.53 -4.68 -5.58
C GLN A 105 -3.33 -5.89 -6.07
N ASP A 106 -4.61 -5.72 -6.43
CA ASP A 106 -5.44 -6.80 -6.98
C ASP A 106 -4.89 -7.31 -8.32
N ALA A 107 -4.50 -6.39 -9.21
CA ALA A 107 -3.91 -6.75 -10.49
C ALA A 107 -2.61 -7.54 -10.33
N TRP A 108 -1.77 -7.19 -9.36
CA TRP A 108 -0.57 -7.95 -9.03
C TRP A 108 -0.90 -9.37 -8.56
N LEU A 109 -1.83 -9.53 -7.61
CA LEU A 109 -2.25 -10.83 -7.10
C LEU A 109 -2.79 -11.74 -8.23
N ARG A 110 -3.53 -11.15 -9.18
CA ARG A 110 -4.08 -11.87 -10.34
C ARG A 110 -3.01 -12.47 -11.25
N LEU A 111 -1.79 -11.92 -11.28
CA LEU A 111 -0.66 -12.52 -11.99
C LEU A 111 -0.29 -13.90 -11.41
N PHE A 112 -0.68 -14.17 -10.16
CA PHE A 112 -0.41 -15.41 -9.43
C PHE A 112 -1.66 -16.24 -9.16
N GLY A 113 -2.79 -15.90 -9.81
CA GLY A 113 -4.05 -16.65 -9.69
C GLY A 113 -4.82 -16.41 -8.38
N THR A 114 -4.50 -15.36 -7.63
CA THR A 114 -5.27 -14.95 -6.44
C THR A 114 -5.83 -13.54 -6.61
N ASP A 115 -6.62 -13.07 -5.64
CA ASP A 115 -7.15 -11.70 -5.61
C ASP A 115 -7.18 -11.15 -4.18
N LEU A 116 -7.60 -9.89 -4.02
CA LEU A 116 -7.73 -9.25 -2.71
C LEU A 116 -8.61 -10.04 -1.73
N LYS A 117 -9.71 -10.64 -2.23
CA LYS A 117 -10.67 -11.37 -1.41
C LYS A 117 -10.09 -12.70 -0.94
N SER A 118 -9.53 -13.50 -1.84
CA SER A 118 -8.96 -14.80 -1.50
C SER A 118 -7.70 -14.69 -0.64
N THR A 119 -6.95 -13.59 -0.79
CA THR A 119 -5.67 -13.40 -0.12
C THR A 119 -5.81 -12.70 1.23
N PHE A 120 -6.65 -11.67 1.31
CA PHE A 120 -6.76 -10.78 2.48
C PHE A 120 -8.18 -10.69 3.05
N GLY A 121 -9.18 -11.35 2.44
CA GLY A 121 -10.57 -11.21 2.85
C GLY A 121 -11.20 -9.86 2.49
N ILE A 122 -10.52 -9.04 1.68
CA ILE A 122 -11.03 -7.73 1.25
C ILE A 122 -12.00 -7.94 0.10
N ASP A 123 -13.29 -7.93 0.42
CA ASP A 123 -14.36 -8.04 -0.57
C ASP A 123 -14.74 -6.68 -1.18
N ALA A 124 -15.68 -6.69 -2.14
CA ALA A 124 -16.10 -5.48 -2.83
C ALA A 124 -16.72 -4.43 -1.90
N ALA A 125 -17.40 -4.84 -0.82
CA ALA A 125 -17.98 -3.92 0.16
C ALA A 125 -16.89 -3.26 1.00
N THR A 126 -15.92 -4.05 1.48
CA THR A 126 -14.76 -3.57 2.22
C THR A 126 -13.93 -2.61 1.38
N LEU A 127 -13.69 -2.96 0.12
CA LEU A 127 -12.96 -2.11 -0.82
C LEU A 127 -13.70 -0.80 -1.10
N LEU A 128 -15.02 -0.83 -1.23
CA LEU A 128 -15.82 0.39 -1.40
C LEU A 128 -15.65 1.33 -0.20
N VAL A 129 -15.80 0.81 1.02
CA VAL A 129 -15.62 1.61 2.24
C VAL A 129 -14.22 2.21 2.33
N ALA A 130 -13.19 1.46 1.92
CA ALA A 130 -11.81 1.94 1.95
C ALA A 130 -11.48 3.01 0.89
N THR A 131 -12.28 3.13 -0.18
CA THR A 131 -11.93 3.94 -1.36
C THR A 131 -12.87 5.11 -1.64
N VAL A 132 -13.97 5.23 -0.90
CA VAL A 132 -14.90 6.37 -1.03
C VAL A 132 -14.49 7.55 -0.15
N CYS A 133 -14.83 8.76 -0.59
CA CYS A 133 -14.80 9.92 0.28
C CYS A 133 -16.01 9.92 1.21
N THR A 134 -15.75 9.86 2.51
CA THR A 134 -16.76 10.09 3.55
C THR A 134 -16.75 11.57 3.92
N HIS A 135 -17.93 12.18 3.94
CA HIS A 135 -18.14 13.59 4.26
C HIS A 135 -17.98 13.90 5.75
#